data_AF-A0A379WYC8-F1
#
_entry.id   AF-A0A379WYC8-F1
#
_cell.length_a   1.000
_cell.length_b   1.000
_cell.length_c   1.000
_cell.angle_alpha   90.00
_cell.angle_beta   90.00
_cell.angle_gamma   90.00
#
_symmetry.space_group_name_H-M   'P 1'
#
loop_
_entity.id
_entity.type
_entity.pdbx_description
1 polymer ?
#
loop_
_entity_poly.entity_id
_entity_poly.type
_entity_poly.pdbx_seq_one_letter_code
_entity_poly.pdbx_strand_id
1 'polypeptide(L)' 'MTPFNPIDHPHRRYNPLTGQWVLVSPHRAKRPWQGAQETPSQQMLPAHDPDCFLCAGNTRVTGDKNPDYKRDLCLY' A
#
# COMPACT_ATOMS: atom_id res chain seq x y z
N MET A 1 -22.60 5.52 -35.46
CA MET A 1 -22.22 4.99 -34.14
C MET A 1 -20.70 5.00 -34.05
N THR A 2 -20.10 5.56 -33.00
CA THR A 2 -18.67 5.37 -32.75
C THR A 2 -18.43 3.95 -32.25
N PRO A 3 -17.36 3.26 -32.66
CA PRO A 3 -17.04 1.93 -32.15
C PRO A 3 -16.71 2.01 -30.66
N PHE A 4 -16.99 0.93 -29.93
CA PHE A 4 -16.62 0.86 -28.53
C PHE A 4 -15.10 0.89 -28.37
N ASN A 5 -14.59 1.82 -27.56
CA ASN A 5 -13.19 1.87 -27.14
C ASN A 5 -13.10 1.76 -25.62
N PRO A 6 -12.52 0.69 -25.04
CA PRO A 6 -12.40 0.55 -23.58
C PRO A 6 -11.50 1.61 -22.92
N ILE A 7 -10.68 2.32 -23.69
CA ILE A 7 -9.84 3.42 -23.20
C ILE A 7 -10.68 4.66 -22.87
N ASP A 8 -11.76 4.89 -23.63
CA ASP A 8 -12.57 6.12 -23.52
C ASP A 8 -13.97 5.85 -22.95
N HIS A 9 -14.55 4.70 -23.28
CA HIS A 9 -15.94 4.39 -22.95
C HIS A 9 -16.06 3.65 -21.59
N PRO A 10 -17.03 4.03 -20.75
CA PRO A 10 -17.33 3.32 -19.52
C PRO A 10 -17.68 1.85 -19.76
N HIS A 11 -17.19 0.96 -18.91
CA HIS A 11 -17.44 -0.48 -19.00
C HIS A 11 -17.31 -1.16 -17.63
N ARG A 12 -17.67 -2.44 -17.54
CA ARG A 12 -17.48 -3.25 -16.33
C ARG A 12 -16.49 -4.38 -16.59
N ARG A 13 -15.67 -4.72 -15.59
CA ARG A 13 -14.76 -5.87 -15.61
C ARG A 13 -15.13 -6.81 -14.47
N TYR A 14 -15.19 -8.11 -14.76
CA TYR A 14 -15.49 -9.12 -13.76
C TYR A 14 -14.24 -9.53 -12.99
N ASN A 15 -14.33 -9.60 -11.67
CA ASN A 15 -13.31 -10.14 -10.79
C ASN A 15 -13.69 -11.59 -10.41
N PRO A 16 -12.98 -12.60 -10.92
CA PRO A 16 -13.31 -14.00 -10.66
C PRO A 16 -13.00 -14.45 -9.22
N LEU A 17 -12.11 -13.75 -8.51
CA LEU A 17 -11.78 -14.09 -7.12
C LEU A 17 -12.91 -13.72 -6.15
N THR A 18 -13.62 -12.62 -6.44
CA THR A 18 -14.70 -12.13 -5.59
C THR A 18 -16.09 -12.35 -6.16
N GLY A 19 -16.20 -12.76 -7.43
CA GLY A 19 -17.47 -12.92 -8.12
C GLY A 19 -18.19 -11.60 -8.43
N GLN A 20 -17.47 -10.48 -8.40
CA GLN A 20 -18.05 -9.14 -8.48
C GLN A 20 -17.62 -8.40 -9.76
N TRP A 21 -18.35 -7.34 -10.09
CA TRP A 21 -18.03 -6.47 -11.21
C TRP A 21 -17.48 -5.13 -10.74
N VAL A 22 -16.41 -4.67 -11.38
CA VAL A 22 -15.81 -3.35 -11.16
C VAL A 22 -16.24 -2.42 -12.29
N LEU A 23 -16.80 -1.25 -11.95
CA LEU A 23 -17.12 -0.20 -12.91
C LEU A 23 -15.87 0.60 -13.25
N VAL A 24 -15.56 0.71 -14.54
CA VAL A 24 -14.46 1.50 -15.08
C VAL A 24 -15.03 2.72 -15.77
N SER A 25 -14.65 3.91 -15.30
CA SER A 25 -15.00 5.21 -15.90
C SER A 25 -13.72 5.97 -16.22
N PRO A 26 -13.15 5.82 -17.44
CA PRO A 26 -11.76 6.24 -17.73
C PRO A 26 -11.44 7.71 -17.48
N HIS A 27 -12.43 8.60 -17.56
CA HIS A 27 -12.24 10.04 -17.42
C HIS A 27 -12.70 10.62 -16.07
N ARG A 28 -13.09 9.77 -15.10
CA ARG A 28 -13.64 10.22 -13.81
C ARG A 28 -12.70 11.16 -13.06
N ALA A 29 -11.40 10.92 -13.13
CA ALA A 29 -10.37 11.71 -12.46
C ALA A 29 -10.11 13.09 -13.10
N LYS A 30 -10.67 13.39 -14.28
CA LYS A 30 -10.56 14.73 -14.90
C LYS A 30 -11.46 15.77 -14.22
N ARG A 31 -12.36 15.35 -13.33
CA ARG A 31 -13.22 16.27 -12.58
C ARG A 31 -12.36 17.07 -11.61
N PRO A 32 -12.57 18.40 -11.49
CA PRO A 32 -11.87 19.21 -10.50
C PRO A 32 -12.03 18.61 -9.10
N TRP A 33 -10.91 18.33 -8.45
CA TRP A 33 -10.90 17.87 -7.07
C TRP A 33 -10.87 19.08 -6.13
N GLN A 34 -11.87 19.18 -5.25
CA GLN A 34 -11.96 20.21 -4.20
C GLN A 34 -12.10 19.58 -2.80
N GLY A 35 -11.84 18.27 -2.70
CA GLY A 35 -11.92 17.54 -1.45
C GLY A 35 -10.61 17.54 -0.67
N ALA A 36 -10.48 16.61 0.26
CA ALA A 36 -9.29 16.46 1.10
C ALA A 36 -8.03 16.17 0.27
N GLN A 37 -6.89 16.67 0.75
CA GLN A 37 -5.57 16.28 0.26
C GLN A 37 -4.88 15.48 1.35
N GLU A 38 -4.45 14.26 1.02
CA GLU A 38 -3.72 13.41 1.96
C GLU A 38 -2.34 14.00 2.24
N THR A 39 -1.89 13.92 3.49
CA THR A 39 -0.53 14.34 3.86
C THR A 39 0.41 13.19 3.51
N PRO A 40 1.38 13.39 2.60
CA PRO A 40 2.36 12.34 2.32
C PRO A 40 3.16 12.04 3.57
N SER A 41 3.47 10.77 3.82
CA SER A 41 4.35 10.38 4.93
C SER A 41 5.76 10.93 4.68
N GLN A 42 6.19 11.92 5.46
CA GLN A 42 7.53 12.54 5.36
C GLN A 42 8.58 11.83 6.24
N GLN A 43 8.34 10.58 6.61
CA GLN A 43 9.08 9.98 7.71
C GLN A 43 10.43 9.43 7.25
N MET A 44 11.51 10.18 7.48
CA MET A 44 12.83 9.60 7.66
C MET A 44 12.86 8.93 9.03
N LEU A 45 12.56 7.63 9.03
CA LEU A 45 12.64 6.82 10.24
C LEU A 45 14.11 6.53 10.57
N PRO A 46 14.51 6.54 11.85
CA PRO A 46 15.84 6.09 12.24
C PRO A 46 16.00 4.60 11.90
N ALA A 47 17.24 4.16 11.66
CA ALA A 47 17.53 2.75 11.41
C ALA A 47 17.18 1.84 12.60
N HIS A 48 17.20 2.42 13.80
CA HIS A 48 16.77 1.78 15.04
C HIS A 48 16.12 2.83 15.94
N ASP A 49 14.95 2.48 16.47
CA ASP A 49 14.22 3.29 17.43
C ASP A 49 14.20 2.50 18.76
N PRO A 50 14.68 3.05 19.89
CA PRO A 50 14.72 2.35 21.17
C PRO A 50 13.33 2.00 21.73
N ASP A 51 12.27 2.72 21.34
CA ASP A 51 10.90 2.51 21.82
C ASP A 51 10.08 1.61 20.88
N CYS A 52 10.66 1.23 19.74
CA CYS A 52 10.04 0.35 18.75
C CYS A 52 10.01 -1.11 19.22
N PHE A 53 8.82 -1.62 19.55
CA PHE A 53 8.61 -3.02 19.98
C PHE A 53 8.97 -4.09 18.93
N LEU A 54 9.16 -3.68 17.68
CA LEU A 54 9.51 -4.57 16.57
C LEU A 54 11.01 -4.54 16.23
N CYS A 55 11.77 -3.60 16.82
CA CYS A 55 13.17 -3.38 16.48
C CYS A 55 14.08 -4.39 17.19
N ALA A 56 15.19 -4.75 16.53
CA ALA A 56 16.16 -5.71 17.05
C ALA A 56 16.68 -5.29 18.44
N GLY A 57 16.83 -6.24 19.34
CA GLY A 57 17.31 -5.97 20.70
C GLY A 57 16.32 -5.23 21.63
N ASN A 58 15.16 -4.79 21.15
CA ASN A 58 14.16 -4.12 21.99
C ASN A 58 13.20 -5.12 22.64
N THR A 59 12.58 -4.70 23.73
CA THR A 59 11.53 -5.46 24.42
C THR A 59 10.22 -5.32 23.66
N ARG A 60 9.50 -6.42 23.46
CA ARG A 60 8.16 -6.45 22.86
C ARG A 60 7.12 -5.97 23.88
N VAL A 61 5.91 -5.70 23.40
CA VAL A 61 4.74 -5.44 24.26
C VAL A 61 4.47 -6.57 25.26
N THR A 62 4.86 -7.81 24.93
CA THR A 62 4.71 -8.99 25.80
C THR A 62 5.81 -9.10 26.88
N GLY A 63 6.85 -8.26 26.84
CA GLY A 63 8.01 -8.33 27.73
C GLY A 63 9.18 -9.15 27.19
N ASP A 64 9.00 -9.89 26.09
CA ASP A 64 10.08 -10.66 25.46
C ASP A 64 11.06 -9.76 24.71
N LYS A 65 12.35 -10.08 24.72
CA LYS A 65 13.35 -9.31 23.97
C LYS A 65 13.50 -9.82 22.54
N ASN A 66 13.45 -8.92 21.55
CA ASN A 66 13.77 -9.26 20.17
C ASN A 66 15.23 -9.72 20.07
N PRO A 67 15.51 -10.82 19.36
CA PRO A 67 16.86 -11.18 18.99
C PRO A 67 17.57 -10.05 18.24
N ASP A 68 18.90 -10.03 18.35
CA ASP A 68 19.73 -9.22 17.46
C ASP A 68 19.82 -9.96 16.12
N TYR A 69 19.01 -9.52 15.15
CA TYR A 69 18.96 -10.10 13.81
C TYR A 69 20.21 -9.72 13.00
N LYS A 70 21.37 -10.20 13.43
CA LYS A 70 22.59 -10.12 12.62
C LYS A 70 22.36 -10.92 11.34
N ARG A 71 22.67 -10.30 10.21
CA ARG A 71 22.47 -10.87 8.88
C ARG A 71 23.54 -11.93 8.60
N ASP A 72 23.46 -13.06 9.28
CA ASP A 72 24.40 -14.19 9.12
C ASP A 72 23.87 -15.23 8.11
N LEU A 73 23.37 -14.77 6.96
CA LEU A 73 23.02 -15.64 5.82
C LEU A 73 23.22 -14.91 4.49
N CYS A 74 24.49 -14.73 4.14
CA CYS A 74 24.96 -14.79 2.75
C CYS A 74 26.10 -15.82 2.70
N LEU A 75 25.75 -17.08 2.96
CA LEU A 75 26.52 -18.21 2.45
C LEU A 75 25.74 -18.73 1.26
N TYR A 76 25.98 -18.13 0.09
CA TYR A 76 25.97 -18.67 -1.28
C TYR A 76 26.16 -17.49 -2.24
#